data_AF-N6Z802-F1
#
_entry.id   AF-N6Z802-F1
#
_cell.length_a   1.000
_cell.length_b   1.000
_cell.length_c   1.000
_cell.angle_alpha   90.00
_cell.angle_beta   90.00
_cell.angle_gamma   90.00
#
_symmetry.space_group_name_H-M   'P 1'
#
loop_
_entity.id
_entity.type
_entity.pdbx_description
1 polymer ?
#
loop_
_entity_poly.entity_id
_entity_poly.type
_entity_poly.pdbx_seq_one_letter_code
_entity_poly.pdbx_strand_id
1 'polypeptide(L)'
;MHKAILAFSLLAPLAAHANYAECILDRMPGVQNDAAAYAAHQVCLSDFPGGLQAVKQGSGRGFFGFDSGAECTLKKAGDTRSQRGAAMISASCRKLYDEPTPDWEKGVITPPPMQR
;
A
#
# COMPACT_ATOMS: atom_id res chain seq x y z
N MET A 1 9.14 -41.57 33.72
CA MET A 1 8.67 -41.53 32.31
C MET A 1 8.35 -40.08 32.00
N HIS A 2 9.24 -39.38 31.29
CA HIS A 2 9.13 -37.94 31.05
C HIS A 2 8.22 -37.68 29.84
N LYS A 3 7.07 -37.04 30.07
CA LYS A 3 6.20 -36.53 29.01
C LYS A 3 6.93 -35.39 28.31
N ALA A 4 7.33 -35.61 27.06
CA ALA A 4 7.85 -34.56 26.19
C ALA A 4 6.70 -33.62 25.82
N ILE A 5 6.77 -32.37 26.28
CA ILE A 5 5.90 -31.28 25.85
C ILE A 5 6.55 -30.68 24.60
N LEU A 6 5.99 -30.94 23.43
CA LEU A 6 6.38 -30.27 22.18
C LEU A 6 5.85 -28.83 22.22
N ALA A 7 6.73 -27.88 22.53
CA ALA A 7 6.45 -26.45 22.40
C ALA A 7 6.62 -26.05 20.93
N PHE A 8 5.50 -25.92 20.21
CA PHE A 8 5.48 -25.38 18.85
C PHE A 8 5.46 -23.85 18.94
N SER A 9 6.64 -23.24 18.88
CA SER A 9 6.79 -21.78 18.83
C SER A 9 6.22 -21.25 17.52
N LEU A 10 5.01 -20.69 17.57
CA LEU A 10 4.44 -19.90 16.47
C LEU A 10 5.32 -18.66 16.29
N LEU A 11 6.19 -18.69 15.28
CA LEU A 11 6.83 -17.49 14.77
C LEU A 11 5.72 -16.63 14.16
N ALA A 12 5.21 -15.65 14.92
CA ALA A 12 4.30 -14.67 14.37
C ALA A 12 5.05 -13.94 13.24
N PRO A 13 4.55 -13.94 11.99
CA PRO A 13 5.18 -13.18 10.93
C PRO A 13 5.04 -11.71 11.33
N LEU A 14 6.17 -11.08 11.65
CA LEU A 14 6.26 -9.63 11.63
C LEU A 14 5.83 -9.23 10.23
N ALA A 15 4.64 -8.64 10.09
CA ALA A 15 4.20 -8.03 8.84
C ALA A 15 5.14 -6.85 8.56
N ALA A 16 6.30 -7.14 7.98
CA ALA A 16 7.23 -6.14 7.52
C ALA A 16 6.60 -5.51 6.28
N HIS A 17 6.09 -4.29 6.41
CA HIS A 17 5.69 -3.51 5.25
C HIS A 17 6.91 -3.34 4.34
N ALA A 18 6.75 -3.56 3.03
CA ALA A 18 7.86 -3.42 2.10
C ALA A 18 8.12 -1.96 1.71
N ASN A 19 7.13 -1.07 1.90
CA ASN A 19 7.20 0.32 1.50
C ASN A 19 6.15 1.20 2.23
N TYR A 20 6.25 2.52 2.00
CA TYR A 20 5.35 3.52 2.58
C TYR A 20 3.87 3.26 2.29
N ALA A 21 3.50 2.89 1.06
CA ALA A 21 2.10 2.71 0.68
C ALA A 21 1.47 1.53 1.43
N GLU A 22 2.20 0.42 1.58
CA GLU A 22 1.74 -0.73 2.37
C GLU A 22 1.56 -0.40 3.86
N CYS A 23 2.44 0.41 4.43
CA CYS A 23 2.27 0.90 5.80
C CYS A 23 0.99 1.73 5.95
N ILE A 24 0.70 2.62 4.99
CA ILE A 24 -0.55 3.39 5.00
C ILE A 24 -1.77 2.47 4.89
N LEU A 25 -1.74 1.46 4.02
CA LEU A 25 -2.86 0.52 3.86
C LEU A 25 -3.08 -0.40 5.06
N ASP A 26 -2.10 -0.52 5.96
CA ASP A 26 -2.24 -1.21 7.23
C ASP A 26 -2.78 -0.30 8.35
N ARG A 27 -2.27 0.93 8.44
CA ARG A 27 -2.52 1.81 9.60
C ARG A 27 -3.66 2.81 9.44
N MET A 28 -4.02 3.15 8.21
CA MET A 28 -5.01 4.19 7.91
C MET A 28 -6.47 3.72 7.88
N PRO A 29 -6.80 2.45 7.53
CA PRO A 29 -8.18 1.97 7.58
C PRO A 29 -8.82 2.14 8.96
N GLY A 30 -10.05 2.65 9.02
CA GLY A 30 -10.80 2.87 10.26
C GLY A 30 -10.37 4.10 11.08
N VAL A 31 -9.45 4.92 10.56
CA VAL A 31 -9.05 6.17 11.22
C VAL A 31 -10.19 7.19 11.20
N GLN A 32 -10.54 7.69 12.39
CA GLN A 32 -11.77 8.48 12.57
C GLN A 32 -11.61 9.99 12.41
N ASN A 33 -10.38 10.51 12.43
CA ASN A 33 -10.11 11.95 12.35
C ASN A 33 -8.72 12.25 11.77
N ASP A 34 -8.51 13.48 11.35
CA ASP A 34 -7.31 13.87 10.61
C ASP A 34 -6.05 13.94 11.49
N ALA A 35 -6.19 14.14 12.80
CA ALA A 35 -5.06 14.11 13.73
C ALA A 35 -4.48 12.69 13.85
N ALA A 36 -5.35 11.68 13.98
CA ALA A 36 -4.94 10.29 13.93
C ALA A 36 -4.37 9.91 12.56
N ALA A 37 -4.94 10.42 11.46
CA ALA A 37 -4.41 10.19 10.12
C ALA A 37 -3.00 10.78 9.95
N TYR A 38 -2.76 11.97 10.51
CA TYR A 38 -1.44 12.58 10.53
C TYR A 38 -0.44 11.77 11.36
N ALA A 39 -0.84 11.26 12.52
CA ALA A 39 0.03 10.41 13.34
C ALA A 39 0.41 9.11 12.59
N ALA A 40 -0.56 8.42 11.97
CA ALA A 40 -0.30 7.24 11.15
C ALA A 40 0.64 7.55 9.98
N HIS A 41 0.44 8.69 9.31
CA HIS A 41 1.35 9.18 8.27
C HIS A 41 2.78 9.36 8.79
N GLN A 42 2.97 9.99 9.96
CA GLN A 42 4.29 10.22 10.54
C GLN A 42 5.00 8.91 10.91
N VAL A 43 4.27 7.93 11.46
CA VAL A 43 4.82 6.60 11.72
C VAL A 43 5.33 5.98 10.42
N CYS A 44 4.51 5.95 9.36
CA CYS A 44 4.92 5.39 8.08
C CYS A 44 6.05 6.17 7.41
N LEU A 45 6.11 7.49 7.58
CA LEU A 45 7.18 8.31 7.01
C LEU A 45 8.52 8.11 7.74
N SER A 46 8.48 7.89 9.06
CA SER A 46 9.68 7.56 9.84
C SER A 46 10.30 6.23 9.38
N ASP A 47 9.46 5.23 9.11
CA ASP A 47 9.91 3.92 8.63
C ASP A 47 10.30 3.94 7.15
N PHE A 48 9.65 4.80 6.35
CA PHE A 48 9.87 4.93 4.90
C PHE A 48 10.05 6.40 4.48
N PRO A 49 11.25 6.98 4.67
CA PRO A 49 11.49 8.42 4.47
C PRO A 49 11.25 8.94 3.05
N GLY A 50 11.35 8.06 2.04
CA GLY A 50 11.04 8.41 0.64
C GLY A 50 9.54 8.61 0.37
N GLY A 51 8.68 8.30 1.34
CA GLY A 51 7.24 8.46 1.26
C GLY A 51 6.62 7.73 0.07
N LEU A 52 5.48 8.25 -0.40
CA LEU A 52 4.75 7.66 -1.52
C LEU A 52 5.53 7.73 -2.84
N GLN A 53 6.47 8.66 -2.98
CA GLN A 53 7.21 8.85 -4.23
C GLN A 53 8.28 7.77 -4.47
N ALA A 54 8.83 7.20 -3.40
CA ALA A 54 9.75 6.08 -3.50
C ALA A 54 9.05 4.74 -3.83
N VAL A 55 7.71 4.68 -3.76
CA VAL A 55 6.95 3.49 -4.12
C VAL A 55 6.90 3.38 -5.64
N LYS A 56 7.27 2.22 -6.19
CA LYS A 56 7.19 1.95 -7.63
C LYS A 56 5.71 1.82 -8.05
N GLN A 57 5.32 2.52 -9.10
CA GLN A 57 3.95 2.44 -9.64
C GLN A 57 3.60 0.99 -10.03
N GLY A 58 2.44 0.51 -9.60
CA GLY A 58 1.94 -0.83 -9.90
C GLY A 58 2.65 -1.96 -9.15
N SER A 59 3.49 -1.67 -8.15
CA SER A 59 4.28 -2.70 -7.44
C SER A 59 3.48 -3.68 -6.59
N GLY A 60 2.22 -3.38 -6.30
CA GLY A 60 1.31 -4.28 -5.57
C GLY A 60 0.49 -5.19 -6.48
N ARG A 61 0.55 -5.01 -7.81
CA ARG A 61 -0.17 -5.88 -8.76
C ARG A 61 0.41 -7.30 -8.74
N GLY A 62 -0.44 -8.30 -8.92
CA GLY A 62 -0.07 -9.71 -8.92
C GLY A 62 -1.28 -10.62 -8.70
N PHE A 63 -1.05 -11.94 -8.64
CA PHE A 63 -2.13 -12.93 -8.55
C PHE A 63 -3.02 -12.81 -7.30
N PHE A 64 -2.49 -12.25 -6.21
CA PHE A 64 -3.22 -12.03 -4.94
C PHE A 64 -3.50 -10.55 -4.65
N GLY A 65 -3.24 -9.65 -5.61
CA GLY A 65 -3.45 -8.21 -5.45
C GLY A 65 -4.86 -7.77 -5.88
N PHE A 66 -5.15 -6.47 -5.71
CA PHE A 66 -6.34 -5.87 -6.30
C PHE A 66 -6.15 -5.62 -7.80
N ASP A 67 -7.24 -5.63 -8.57
CA ASP A 67 -7.19 -5.41 -10.02
C ASP A 67 -6.90 -3.94 -10.35
N SER A 68 -7.31 -3.02 -9.47
CA SER A 68 -7.09 -1.58 -9.61
C SER A 68 -6.96 -0.85 -8.28
N GLY A 69 -6.39 0.35 -8.32
CA GLY A 69 -6.37 1.24 -7.16
C GLY A 69 -7.77 1.67 -6.72
N ALA A 70 -8.75 1.72 -7.63
CA ALA A 70 -10.14 2.05 -7.30
C ALA A 70 -10.76 0.95 -6.42
N GLU A 71 -10.60 -0.30 -6.81
CA GLU A 71 -11.10 -1.46 -6.06
C GLU A 71 -10.44 -1.55 -4.67
N CYS A 72 -9.11 -1.40 -4.61
CA CYS A 72 -8.37 -1.31 -3.35
C CYS A 72 -8.92 -0.19 -2.46
N THR A 73 -9.15 1.00 -3.02
CA THR A 73 -9.64 2.16 -2.26
C THR A 73 -11.03 1.88 -1.71
N LEU A 74 -11.93 1.37 -2.54
CA LEU A 74 -13.29 1.01 -2.12
C LEU A 74 -13.25 0.02 -0.96
N LYS A 75 -12.38 -0.99 -1.03
CA LYS A 75 -12.25 -2.01 0.01
C LYS A 75 -11.61 -1.50 1.29
N LYS A 76 -10.58 -0.66 1.20
CA LYS A 76 -9.74 -0.26 2.34
C LYS A 76 -10.15 1.05 3.01
N ALA A 77 -10.76 1.98 2.28
CA ALA A 77 -11.17 3.28 2.81
C ALA A 77 -12.63 3.33 3.27
N GLY A 78 -13.44 2.31 2.99
CA GLY A 78 -14.89 2.32 3.23
C GLY A 78 -15.31 2.65 4.66
N ASP A 79 -14.49 2.26 5.65
CA ASP A 79 -14.77 2.47 7.07
C ASP A 79 -13.95 3.64 7.68
N THR A 80 -13.19 4.38 6.87
CA THR A 80 -12.34 5.50 7.33
C THR A 80 -13.11 6.81 7.28
N ARG A 81 -13.45 7.36 8.45
CA ARG A 81 -14.18 8.66 8.53
C ARG A 81 -13.28 9.87 8.24
N SER A 82 -11.98 9.80 8.50
CA SER A 82 -11.05 10.88 8.19
C SER A 82 -10.93 11.07 6.68
N GLN A 83 -11.25 12.26 6.18
CA GLN A 83 -11.09 12.58 4.77
C GLN A 83 -9.62 12.58 4.34
N ARG A 84 -8.72 13.06 5.22
CA ARG A 84 -7.29 12.97 4.97
C ARG A 84 -6.81 11.51 4.93
N GLY A 85 -7.28 10.68 5.86
CA GLY A 85 -6.98 9.26 5.90
C GLY A 85 -7.46 8.53 4.65
N ALA A 86 -8.71 8.73 4.25
CA ALA A 86 -9.28 8.16 3.04
C ALA A 86 -8.51 8.59 1.78
N ALA A 87 -8.09 9.86 1.69
CA ALA A 87 -7.27 10.35 0.59
C ALA A 87 -5.88 9.68 0.54
N MET A 88 -5.24 9.45 1.70
CA MET A 88 -3.96 8.75 1.77
C MET A 88 -4.08 7.26 1.41
N ILE A 89 -5.16 6.60 1.83
CA ILE A 89 -5.48 5.23 1.39
C ILE A 89 -5.64 5.21 -0.13
N SER A 90 -6.44 6.13 -0.67
CA SER A 90 -6.66 6.23 -2.12
C SER A 90 -5.36 6.42 -2.89
N ALA A 91 -4.53 7.38 -2.50
CA ALA A 91 -3.24 7.61 -3.15
C ALA A 91 -2.31 6.38 -3.08
N SER A 92 -2.29 5.67 -1.95
CA SER A 92 -1.48 4.47 -1.75
C SER A 92 -1.98 3.30 -2.60
N CYS A 93 -3.29 3.07 -2.63
CA CYS A 93 -3.93 2.08 -3.49
C CYS A 93 -3.65 2.36 -4.97
N ARG A 94 -3.81 3.60 -5.41
CA ARG A 94 -3.51 4.02 -6.80
C ARG A 94 -2.05 3.78 -7.15
N LYS A 95 -1.14 4.12 -6.24
CA LYS A 95 0.30 3.89 -6.44
C LYS A 95 0.64 2.40 -6.58
N LEU A 96 0.02 1.55 -5.78
CA LEU A 96 0.30 0.11 -5.76
C LEU A 96 -0.38 -0.67 -6.88
N TYR A 97 -1.62 -0.32 -7.25
CA TYR A 97 -2.47 -1.18 -8.07
C TYR A 97 -2.90 -0.59 -9.40
N ASP A 98 -2.78 0.72 -9.64
CA ASP A 98 -3.00 1.23 -11.00
C ASP A 98 -1.82 0.87 -11.89
N GLU A 99 -2.13 0.57 -13.16
CA GLU A 99 -1.11 0.34 -14.17
C GLU A 99 -0.20 1.57 -14.30
N PRO A 100 1.10 1.36 -14.55
CA PRO A 100 1.96 2.46 -14.93
C PRO A 100 1.37 3.14 -16.17
N THR A 101 1.05 4.44 -16.07
CA THR A 101 0.67 5.17 -17.27
C THR A 101 1.85 5.14 -18.24
N PRO A 102 1.64 4.74 -19.49
CA PRO A 102 2.67 4.82 -20.51
C PRO A 102 3.26 6.23 -20.59
N ASP A 103 4.56 6.31 -20.84
CA ASP A 103 5.33 7.55 -20.91
C ASP A 103 4.87 8.50 -22.04
N TRP A 104 4.17 7.98 -23.06
CA TRP A 104 3.71 8.76 -24.21
C TRP A 104 2.66 9.84 -23.85
N GLU A 105 1.93 9.72 -22.73
CA GLU A 105 1.04 10.79 -22.22
C GLU A 105 1.82 11.96 -21.58
N LYS A 106 3.11 11.75 -21.28
CA LYS A 106 4.03 12.74 -20.68
C LYS A 106 5.03 13.31 -21.70
N GLY A 107 4.83 13.03 -22.99
CA GLY A 107 5.67 13.52 -24.08
C GLY A 107 7.05 12.85 -24.19
N VAL A 108 7.29 11.73 -23.52
CA VAL A 108 8.52 10.95 -23.60
C VAL A 108 8.18 9.58 -24.20
N ILE A 109 8.88 9.17 -25.27
CA ILE A 109 8.65 7.88 -25.94
C ILE A 109 9.91 7.02 -25.80
N THR A 110 9.91 5.99 -24.95
CA THR A 110 10.98 4.97 -24.93
C THR A 110 10.53 3.56 -24.52
N PRO A 111 10.60 2.56 -25.42
CA PRO A 111 10.38 2.63 -26.87
C PRO A 111 9.03 1.98 -27.30
N PRO A 112 8.50 2.31 -28.49
CA PRO A 112 7.20 1.83 -28.96
C PRO A 112 7.29 0.41 -29.57
N PRO A 113 6.22 -0.43 -29.45
CA PRO A 113 6.11 -1.61 -30.28
C PRO A 113 5.73 -1.24 -31.72
N MET A 114 6.55 -1.70 -32.68
CA MET A 114 6.20 -1.70 -34.11
C MET A 114 4.94 -2.52 -34.32
N GLN A 115 3.84 -1.87 -34.69
CA GLN A 115 2.65 -2.56 -35.17
C GLN A 115 2.96 -3.08 -36.58
N ARG A 116 3.14 -4.39 -36.70
CA ARG A 116 3.22 -5.10 -37.98
C ARG A 116 1.87 -5.10 -38.67
#